data_AF-K2S7I2-F1
#
_entry.id   AF-K2S7I2-F1
#
_cell.length_a   1.000
_cell.length_b   1.000
_cell.length_c   1.000
_cell.angle_alpha   90.00
_cell.angle_beta   90.00
_cell.angle_gamma   90.00
#
_symmetry.space_group_name_H-M   'P 1'
#
loop_
_entity.id
_entity.type
_entity.pdbx_description
1 polymer ?
#
loop_
_entity_poly.entity_id
_entity_poly.type
_entity_poly.pdbx_seq_one_letter_code
_entity_poly.pdbx_strand_id
1 'polypeptide(L)'
;MASTPAAAADICWGTSKKTNRRCANKSKVAEPGSLPTCHQHRDQLLRPGICQYMVDPKSGARCKRLFHFDPPPPHLELCPDHVDTPQGPCFFLRLPVELRMEIFKYLLPAGLTVTSPPVGSRALQRINEFLPLLLTSKQIGAEARDYLYGSTTFHLELSQKGATIGDRYLYRPRGAEERGDPERGIVKDLDLRQQLDFSCVKNYNLEIIVQNANHLDGWSEEVEMYDLRDSVSAILPYLARARHLHRLIVRVVFCRFDCWTPSQALENLKLITQPLTTALRNTTTPILEPPWKGSGNTYINCSSAADVPPPWKTQLFGPLVPTTDPHFLTYQTFFQNAVASALAVPPKSPIARMFSTFKNVYLEGAAHMRHVLPSGAANYLHRARVARESADADAFFAARNDYVKQWNTHLEASYSELARVNALVFGMFGEDVVTSAPSPWDAAASVAARSVATSLALQQLASPPLEEMPLLCGNGAGNGADEGDFCGGAHYGGIVAAHGDGATWLAAGYHPWGVDHQA
;
A
#
# COMPACT_ATOMS: atom_id res chain seq x y z
N MET A 1 -23.59 37.79 40.77
CA MET A 1 -23.50 36.79 41.85
C MET A 1 -24.85 36.08 41.92
N ALA A 2 -24.96 34.91 41.30
CA ALA A 2 -26.20 34.14 41.31
C ALA A 2 -26.37 33.47 42.67
N SER A 3 -27.53 33.70 43.31
CA SER A 3 -27.89 33.12 44.59
C SER A 3 -27.94 31.59 44.50
N THR A 4 -27.08 30.93 45.25
CA THR A 4 -27.07 29.48 45.45
C THR A 4 -28.45 29.06 46.00
N PRO A 5 -29.17 28.12 45.35
CA PRO A 5 -30.43 27.63 45.90
C PRO A 5 -30.20 27.05 47.29
N ALA A 6 -31.05 27.42 48.24
CA ALA A 6 -31.01 26.92 49.61
C ALA A 6 -31.09 25.38 49.59
N ALA A 7 -29.99 24.73 49.94
CA ALA A 7 -29.87 23.28 49.96
C ALA A 7 -30.96 22.67 50.85
N ALA A 8 -31.71 21.72 50.30
CA ALA A 8 -32.56 20.84 51.10
C ALA A 8 -31.74 20.31 52.28
N ALA A 9 -32.32 20.27 53.48
CA ALA A 9 -31.62 19.82 54.68
C ALA A 9 -31.07 18.40 54.47
N ASP A 10 -29.77 18.30 54.16
CA ASP A 10 -29.15 17.05 53.77
C ASP A 10 -29.19 16.06 54.94
N ILE A 11 -29.69 14.86 54.67
CA ILE A 11 -29.65 13.72 55.58
C ILE A 11 -28.17 13.39 55.85
N CYS A 12 -27.83 13.10 57.11
CA CYS A 12 -26.47 12.73 57.51
C CYS A 12 -25.90 11.58 56.64
N TRP A 13 -24.70 11.77 56.10
CA TRP A 13 -24.00 10.74 55.32
C TRP A 13 -23.29 9.69 56.18
N GLY A 14 -23.13 9.93 57.47
CA GLY A 14 -22.48 9.00 58.38
C GLY A 14 -23.22 7.67 58.59
N THR A 15 -22.48 6.62 58.89
CA THR A 15 -23.01 5.29 59.24
C THR A 15 -22.93 5.03 60.74
N SER A 16 -23.96 4.41 61.31
CA SER A 16 -23.95 4.06 62.73
C SER A 16 -22.93 2.96 63.01
N LYS A 17 -21.96 3.20 63.91
CA LYS A 17 -20.93 2.21 64.30
C LYS A 17 -21.53 0.88 64.80
N LYS A 18 -22.74 0.89 65.38
CA LYS A 18 -23.41 -0.30 65.94
C LYS A 18 -24.15 -1.14 64.90
N THR A 19 -24.73 -0.51 63.89
CA THR A 19 -25.64 -1.19 62.94
C THR A 19 -25.12 -1.20 61.51
N ASN A 20 -24.05 -0.45 61.24
CA ASN A 20 -23.53 -0.15 59.92
C ASN A 20 -24.58 0.41 58.92
N ARG A 21 -25.69 0.95 59.43
CA ARG A 21 -26.74 1.58 58.62
C ARG A 21 -26.52 3.10 58.53
N ARG A 22 -26.96 3.70 57.43
CA ARG A 22 -26.93 5.16 57.23
C ARG A 22 -27.74 5.87 58.32
N CYS A 23 -27.20 6.97 58.84
CA CYS A 23 -27.84 7.78 59.85
C CYS A 23 -29.06 8.53 59.28
N ALA A 24 -30.19 8.49 60.00
CA ALA A 24 -31.41 9.24 59.62
C ALA A 24 -31.45 10.68 60.17
N ASN A 25 -30.46 11.10 60.95
CA ASN A 25 -30.43 12.43 61.56
C ASN A 25 -30.17 13.52 60.50
N LYS A 26 -30.70 14.72 60.72
CA LYS A 26 -30.38 15.90 59.90
C LYS A 26 -28.90 16.26 60.08
N SER A 27 -28.22 16.56 58.99
CA SER A 27 -26.87 17.14 59.04
C SER A 27 -26.94 18.60 59.51
N LYS A 28 -25.84 19.07 60.11
CA LYS A 28 -25.62 20.50 60.35
C LYS A 28 -24.33 20.84 59.63
N VAL A 29 -24.43 21.69 58.60
CA VAL A 29 -23.35 22.34 57.82
C VAL A 29 -22.09 21.49 57.66
N ALA A 30 -21.84 20.99 56.44
CA ALA A 30 -20.62 20.24 56.12
C ALA A 30 -19.35 21.07 56.40
N GLU A 31 -18.32 20.43 56.96
CA GLU A 31 -16.99 21.04 56.96
C GLU A 31 -16.48 21.15 55.50
N PRO A 32 -15.75 22.22 55.14
CA PRO A 32 -15.22 22.37 53.79
C PRO A 32 -14.44 21.12 53.35
N GLY A 33 -14.88 20.49 52.25
CA GLY A 33 -14.26 19.28 51.70
C GLY A 33 -14.79 17.94 52.23
N SER A 34 -15.84 17.93 53.06
CA SER A 34 -16.49 16.72 53.60
C SER A 34 -17.96 16.62 53.19
N LEU A 35 -18.53 15.40 53.20
CA LEU A 35 -19.97 15.21 53.07
C LEU A 35 -20.69 15.65 54.35
N PRO A 36 -21.93 16.19 54.24
CA PRO A 36 -22.68 16.63 55.41
C PRO A 36 -22.98 15.49 56.40
N THR A 37 -22.49 15.63 57.62
CA THR A 37 -22.73 14.70 58.74
C THR A 37 -23.49 15.37 59.88
N CYS A 38 -24.14 14.59 60.73
CA CYS A 38 -24.70 15.09 61.98
C CYS A 38 -23.61 15.16 63.05
N HIS A 39 -23.89 15.83 64.16
CA HIS A 39 -22.93 15.98 65.27
C HIS A 39 -22.37 14.64 65.78
N GLN A 40 -23.16 13.56 65.75
CA GLN A 40 -22.73 12.23 66.20
C GLN A 40 -21.75 11.52 65.24
N HIS A 41 -21.68 11.96 63.98
CA HIS A 41 -20.84 11.33 62.94
C HIS A 41 -19.86 12.34 62.32
N ARG A 42 -19.60 13.47 62.99
CA ARG A 42 -18.64 14.47 62.53
C ARG A 42 -17.21 13.91 62.44
N ASP A 43 -16.91 12.88 63.24
CA ASP A 43 -15.64 12.17 63.27
C ASP A 43 -15.37 11.31 62.02
N GLN A 44 -16.39 11.01 61.20
CA GLN A 44 -16.21 10.12 60.05
C GLN A 44 -15.55 10.78 58.83
N LEU A 45 -15.53 12.12 58.77
CA LEU A 45 -14.83 12.92 57.74
C LEU A 45 -14.92 12.35 56.32
N LEU A 46 -16.15 11.97 55.92
CA LEU A 46 -16.41 11.30 54.65
C LEU A 46 -16.08 12.22 53.47
N ARG A 47 -15.21 11.77 52.56
CA ARG A 47 -14.83 12.55 51.39
C ARG A 47 -15.94 12.52 50.34
N PRO A 48 -16.39 13.67 49.80
CA PRO A 48 -17.37 13.70 48.72
C PRO A 48 -16.72 13.35 47.39
N GLY A 49 -17.35 12.45 46.64
CA GLY A 49 -17.15 12.25 45.21
C GLY A 49 -18.33 12.84 44.42
N ILE A 50 -18.08 13.30 43.19
CA ILE A 50 -19.12 13.71 42.24
C ILE A 50 -19.11 12.72 41.09
N CYS A 51 -20.27 12.11 40.80
CA CYS A 51 -20.37 11.16 39.70
C CYS A 51 -20.12 11.84 38.34
N GLN A 52 -19.12 11.35 37.62
CA GLN A 52 -18.66 11.82 36.31
C GLN A 52 -19.30 11.06 35.14
N TYR A 53 -20.23 10.15 35.40
CA TYR A 53 -20.93 9.40 34.35
C TYR A 53 -21.61 10.36 33.36
N MET A 54 -21.38 10.16 32.06
CA MET A 54 -22.03 10.93 31.01
C MET A 54 -23.42 10.34 30.76
N VAL A 55 -24.46 11.07 31.15
CA VAL A 55 -25.86 10.67 30.96
C VAL A 55 -26.25 10.81 29.49
N ASP A 56 -25.73 11.86 28.84
CA ASP A 56 -25.92 12.08 27.41
C ASP A 56 -24.58 12.52 26.77
N PRO A 57 -23.98 11.66 25.91
CA PRO A 57 -22.74 11.98 25.20
C PRO A 57 -22.86 13.19 24.28
N LYS A 58 -24.05 13.51 23.76
CA LYS A 58 -24.24 14.61 22.80
C LYS A 58 -24.27 15.97 23.49
N SER A 59 -24.98 16.09 24.61
CA SER A 59 -25.01 17.32 25.41
C SER A 59 -23.82 17.45 26.37
N GLY A 60 -23.09 16.37 26.62
CA GLY A 60 -22.03 16.33 27.63
C GLY A 60 -22.56 16.38 29.07
N ALA A 61 -23.86 16.15 29.27
CA ALA A 61 -24.49 16.17 30.58
C ALA A 61 -23.95 15.04 31.46
N ARG A 62 -23.56 15.38 32.70
CA ARG A 62 -23.04 14.42 33.70
C ARG A 62 -24.07 14.17 34.79
N CYS A 63 -24.03 12.98 35.39
CA CYS A 63 -24.90 12.58 36.50
C CYS A 63 -24.81 13.56 37.69
N LYS A 64 -23.60 14.05 38.03
CA LYS A 64 -23.33 15.00 39.13
C LYS A 64 -23.81 14.55 40.52
N ARG A 65 -24.31 13.33 40.68
CA ARG A 65 -24.74 12.78 41.98
C ARG A 65 -23.56 12.75 42.95
N LEU A 66 -23.74 13.34 44.13
CA LEU A 66 -22.79 13.26 45.23
C LEU A 66 -22.80 11.85 45.83
N PHE A 67 -21.63 11.31 46.14
CA PHE A 67 -21.48 10.01 46.78
C PHE A 67 -20.31 10.01 47.76
N HIS A 68 -20.28 9.01 48.66
CA HIS A 68 -19.15 8.81 49.56
C HIS A 68 -17.97 8.20 48.79
N PHE A 69 -16.87 8.93 48.70
CA PHE A 69 -15.64 8.47 48.08
C PHE A 69 -14.77 7.76 49.11
N ASP A 70 -14.73 6.43 49.03
CA ASP A 70 -13.98 5.55 49.94
C ASP A 70 -12.83 4.89 49.15
N PRO A 71 -11.53 5.10 49.46
CA PRO A 71 -10.45 4.38 48.78
C PRO A 71 -10.19 3.02 49.48
N PRO A 72 -9.97 1.88 48.76
CA PRO A 72 -9.06 1.74 47.61
C PRO A 72 -9.67 0.97 46.39
N PRO A 73 -8.88 0.48 45.41
CA PRO A 73 -9.06 0.71 43.97
C PRO A 73 -10.16 -0.11 43.25
N PRO A 74 -10.61 0.31 42.05
CA PRO A 74 -10.11 1.46 41.28
C PRO A 74 -10.96 2.72 41.45
N HIS A 75 -10.26 3.85 41.42
CA HIS A 75 -10.69 5.23 41.67
C HIS A 75 -11.72 5.78 40.66
N LEU A 76 -12.83 5.08 40.48
CA LEU A 76 -13.87 5.53 39.58
C LEU A 76 -14.64 6.65 40.27
N GLU A 77 -14.62 7.85 39.70
CA GLU A 77 -15.46 8.98 40.07
C GLU A 77 -16.93 8.70 39.67
N LEU A 78 -17.46 7.52 40.01
CA LEU A 78 -18.77 7.01 39.61
C LEU A 78 -19.57 6.66 40.86
N CYS A 79 -20.85 7.03 40.90
CA CYS A 79 -21.73 6.61 41.98
C CYS A 79 -22.07 5.11 41.82
N PRO A 80 -22.60 4.45 42.87
CA PRO A 80 -22.94 3.03 42.84
C PRO A 80 -23.85 2.62 41.67
N ASP A 81 -24.75 3.49 41.23
CA ASP A 81 -25.65 3.20 40.09
C ASP A 81 -24.91 3.12 38.74
N HIS A 82 -23.71 3.70 38.65
CA HIS A 82 -22.96 3.81 37.40
C HIS A 82 -21.60 3.11 37.45
N VAL A 83 -21.20 2.49 38.56
CA VAL A 83 -19.85 1.91 38.71
C VAL A 83 -19.57 0.80 37.69
N ASP A 84 -20.59 0.01 37.34
CA ASP A 84 -20.49 -1.10 36.39
C ASP A 84 -20.87 -0.72 34.95
N THR A 85 -21.06 0.58 34.68
CA THR A 85 -21.47 1.03 33.35
C THR A 85 -20.25 1.27 32.44
N PRO A 86 -20.31 0.86 31.17
CA PRO A 86 -19.17 0.98 30.25
C PRO A 86 -18.87 2.43 29.82
N GLN A 87 -19.76 3.39 30.13
CA GLN A 87 -19.62 4.80 29.71
C GLN A 87 -18.96 5.69 30.77
N GLY A 88 -18.21 5.09 31.70
CA GLY A 88 -17.38 5.83 32.66
C GLY A 88 -16.28 6.67 31.99
N PRO A 89 -15.70 7.65 32.71
CA PRO A 89 -14.58 8.42 32.18
C PRO A 89 -13.39 7.50 31.86
N CYS A 90 -12.81 7.67 30.67
CA CYS A 90 -11.61 6.93 30.28
C CYS A 90 -10.37 7.50 30.99
N PHE A 91 -10.04 6.94 32.17
CA PHE A 91 -8.87 7.37 32.93
C PHE A 91 -7.55 7.14 32.18
N PHE A 92 -7.51 6.18 31.27
CA PHE A 92 -6.36 5.95 30.40
C PHE A 92 -6.01 7.21 29.59
N LEU A 93 -7.01 7.91 29.04
CA LEU A 93 -6.77 9.15 28.27
C LEU A 93 -6.42 10.38 29.15
N ARG A 94 -6.57 10.29 30.49
CA ARG A 94 -6.06 11.31 31.41
C ARG A 94 -4.56 11.17 31.67
N LEU A 95 -3.98 10.00 31.37
CA LEU A 95 -2.53 9.81 31.47
C LEU A 95 -1.83 10.64 30.37
N PRO A 96 -0.65 11.22 30.65
CA PRO A 96 0.23 11.74 29.62
C PRO A 96 0.52 10.69 28.55
N VAL A 97 0.75 11.14 27.31
CA VAL A 97 0.95 10.25 26.16
C VAL A 97 2.13 9.31 26.39
N GLU A 98 3.17 9.76 27.08
CA GLU A 98 4.37 8.98 27.39
C GLU A 98 4.01 7.73 28.21
N LEU A 99 3.18 7.89 29.25
CA LEU A 99 2.73 6.76 30.07
C LEU A 99 1.82 5.82 29.29
N ARG A 100 0.97 6.35 28.40
CA ARG A 100 0.15 5.52 27.51
C ARG A 100 1.01 4.68 26.56
N MET A 101 2.06 5.28 26.00
CA MET A 101 3.01 4.57 25.15
C MET A 101 3.79 3.51 25.93
N GLU A 102 4.17 3.76 27.19
CA GLU A 102 4.73 2.71 28.06
C GLU A 102 3.73 1.56 28.27
N ILE A 103 2.46 1.86 28.54
CA ILE A 103 1.43 0.81 28.66
C ILE A 103 1.31 0.01 27.35
N PHE A 104 1.31 0.67 26.19
CA PHE A 104 1.29 -0.02 24.90
C PHE A 104 2.52 -0.92 24.70
N LYS A 105 3.71 -0.55 25.20
CA LYS A 105 4.89 -1.42 25.17
C LYS A 105 4.70 -2.73 25.92
N TYR A 106 3.95 -2.70 27.02
CA TYR A 106 3.62 -3.90 27.80
C TYR A 106 2.50 -4.73 27.18
N LEU A 107 1.50 -4.08 26.58
CA LEU A 107 0.31 -4.76 26.03
C LEU A 107 0.55 -5.32 24.62
N LEU A 108 1.28 -4.58 23.79
CA LEU A 108 1.48 -4.90 22.39
C LEU A 108 2.83 -5.60 22.21
N PRO A 109 2.90 -6.66 21.38
CA PRO A 109 4.13 -7.42 21.21
C PRO A 109 5.15 -6.56 20.48
N ALA A 110 6.28 -6.27 21.14
CA ALA A 110 7.40 -5.59 20.54
C ALA A 110 8.21 -6.55 19.64
N GLY A 111 8.82 -6.03 18.57
CA GLY A 111 9.75 -6.78 17.74
C GLY A 111 9.11 -7.89 16.91
N LEU A 112 7.79 -7.83 16.67
CA LEU A 112 7.15 -8.72 15.72
C LEU A 112 7.82 -8.56 14.36
N THR A 113 8.14 -9.68 13.73
CA THR A 113 8.56 -9.70 12.33
C THR A 113 7.43 -10.30 11.50
N VAL A 114 6.91 -9.54 10.55
CA VAL A 114 5.88 -10.01 9.63
C VAL A 114 6.59 -10.61 8.42
N THR A 115 6.75 -11.95 8.41
CA THR A 115 7.32 -12.73 7.31
C THR A 115 6.28 -13.61 6.61
N SER A 116 6.63 -14.17 5.45
CA SER A 116 5.89 -15.27 4.80
C SER A 116 5.98 -16.53 5.67
N PRO A 117 4.84 -17.20 5.98
CA PRO A 117 4.86 -18.46 6.71
C PRO A 117 5.14 -19.65 5.79
N PRO A 118 5.92 -20.66 6.20
CA PRO A 118 5.72 -22.01 5.69
C PRO A 118 4.42 -22.62 6.23
N VAL A 119 4.01 -22.21 7.45
CA VAL A 119 2.84 -22.77 8.15
C VAL A 119 2.25 -21.70 9.08
N GLY A 120 1.06 -21.20 8.74
CA GLY A 120 0.17 -20.49 9.66
C GLY A 120 0.36 -18.98 9.76
N SER A 121 -0.68 -18.28 9.34
CA SER A 121 -1.03 -16.85 9.34
C SER A 121 -0.90 -16.10 10.70
N ARG A 122 -0.09 -16.57 11.64
CA ARG A 122 -0.14 -16.16 13.06
C ARG A 122 0.28 -14.72 13.31
N ALA A 123 1.19 -14.13 12.53
CA ALA A 123 1.65 -12.76 12.80
C ALA A 123 0.57 -11.71 12.55
N LEU A 124 -0.07 -11.75 11.37
CA LEU A 124 -1.22 -10.89 11.07
C LEU A 124 -2.45 -11.26 11.91
N GLN A 125 -2.63 -12.55 12.22
CA GLN A 125 -3.70 -12.99 13.13
C GLN A 125 -3.50 -12.47 14.56
N ARG A 126 -2.26 -12.36 15.04
CA ARG A 126 -1.95 -11.69 16.33
C ARG A 126 -2.24 -10.21 16.27
N ILE A 127 -2.00 -9.53 15.15
CA ILE A 127 -2.43 -8.13 14.99
C ILE A 127 -3.96 -8.05 15.13
N ASN A 128 -4.69 -9.04 14.61
CA ASN A 128 -6.15 -9.10 14.76
C ASN A 128 -6.61 -9.26 16.22
N GLU A 129 -5.82 -9.90 17.09
CA GLU A 129 -6.11 -9.99 18.53
C GLU A 129 -6.14 -8.61 19.20
N PHE A 130 -5.47 -7.62 18.61
CA PHE A 130 -5.45 -6.24 19.11
C PHE A 130 -6.48 -5.33 18.41
N LEU A 131 -7.28 -5.84 17.48
CA LEU A 131 -8.35 -5.04 16.84
C LEU A 131 -9.29 -4.39 17.85
N PRO A 132 -9.73 -5.05 18.94
CA PRO A 132 -10.55 -4.38 19.94
C PRO A 132 -9.89 -3.12 20.49
N LEU A 133 -8.58 -3.15 20.78
CA LEU A 133 -7.82 -2.00 21.25
C LEU A 133 -7.76 -0.87 20.20
N LEU A 134 -7.56 -1.23 18.93
CA LEU A 134 -7.50 -0.29 17.82
C LEU A 134 -8.86 0.39 17.56
N LEU A 135 -9.96 -0.24 17.96
CA LEU A 135 -11.33 0.22 17.75
C LEU A 135 -11.94 0.92 18.99
N THR A 136 -11.31 0.84 20.16
CA THR A 136 -11.84 1.41 21.42
C THR A 136 -12.09 2.92 21.35
N SER A 137 -11.14 3.68 20.78
CA SER A 137 -11.20 5.14 20.67
C SER A 137 -10.27 5.59 19.55
N LYS A 138 -10.62 6.67 18.83
CA LYS A 138 -9.76 7.23 17.77
C LYS A 138 -8.35 7.56 18.25
N GLN A 139 -8.24 8.15 19.44
CA GLN A 139 -6.95 8.51 20.01
C GLN A 139 -6.15 7.29 20.46
N ILE A 140 -6.79 6.39 21.22
CA ILE A 140 -6.15 5.15 21.70
C ILE A 140 -5.71 4.30 20.51
N GLY A 141 -6.59 4.14 19.51
CA GLY A 141 -6.32 3.38 18.31
C GLY A 141 -5.21 3.97 17.47
N ALA A 142 -5.15 5.30 17.32
CA ALA A 142 -4.04 5.96 16.63
C ALA A 142 -2.70 5.76 17.34
N GLU A 143 -2.63 5.98 18.64
CA GLU A 143 -1.40 5.81 19.44
C GLU A 143 -0.96 4.33 19.49
N ALA A 144 -1.89 3.40 19.70
CA ALA A 144 -1.64 1.97 19.69
C ALA A 144 -1.18 1.48 18.31
N ARG A 145 -1.79 1.98 17.22
CA ARG A 145 -1.37 1.68 15.85
C ARG A 145 0.02 2.22 15.57
N ASP A 146 0.30 3.46 15.95
CA ASP A 146 1.62 4.07 15.77
C ASP A 146 2.71 3.30 16.52
N TYR A 147 2.41 2.80 17.72
CA TYR A 147 3.30 1.89 18.44
C TYR A 147 3.46 0.56 17.70
N LEU A 148 2.36 -0.14 17.41
CA LEU A 148 2.35 -1.47 16.81
C LEU A 148 3.12 -1.49 15.48
N TYR A 149 2.84 -0.56 14.58
CA TYR A 149 3.52 -0.45 13.29
C TYR A 149 4.96 0.05 13.44
N GLY A 150 5.20 0.91 14.43
CA GLY A 150 6.53 1.44 14.72
C GLY A 150 7.49 0.44 15.36
N SER A 151 6.97 -0.56 16.10
CA SER A 151 7.76 -1.63 16.74
C SER A 151 7.83 -2.91 15.92
N THR A 152 7.00 -3.04 14.89
CA THR A 152 6.98 -4.20 13.98
C THR A 152 8.00 -4.01 12.87
N THR A 153 8.67 -5.10 12.49
CA THR A 153 9.53 -5.18 11.31
C THR A 153 8.80 -5.91 10.19
N PHE A 154 8.64 -5.25 9.05
CA PHE A 154 7.96 -5.82 7.89
C PHE A 154 8.98 -6.42 6.93
N HIS A 155 8.84 -7.71 6.65
CA HIS A 155 9.67 -8.39 5.66
C HIS A 155 9.05 -8.27 4.29
N LEU A 156 9.70 -7.50 3.42
CA LEU A 156 9.35 -7.33 2.03
C LEU A 156 10.24 -8.22 1.18
N GLU A 157 9.63 -9.17 0.52
CA GLU A 157 10.30 -10.07 -0.41
C GLU A 157 10.06 -9.56 -1.82
N LEU A 158 11.12 -9.45 -2.61
CA LEU A 158 11.06 -9.04 -3.99
C LEU A 158 11.72 -10.12 -4.85
N SER A 159 10.98 -10.64 -5.82
CA SER A 159 11.46 -11.67 -6.75
C SER A 159 10.91 -11.41 -8.15
N GLN A 160 11.17 -12.31 -9.10
CA GLN A 160 10.58 -12.29 -10.44
C GLN A 160 9.04 -12.24 -10.42
N LYS A 161 8.41 -12.79 -9.37
CA LYS A 161 6.94 -12.76 -9.20
C LYS A 161 6.41 -11.40 -8.74
N GLY A 162 7.30 -10.51 -8.30
CA GLY A 162 6.96 -9.21 -7.75
C GLY A 162 7.37 -9.04 -6.29
N ALA A 163 6.75 -8.06 -5.64
CA ALA A 163 6.98 -7.72 -4.25
C ALA A 163 5.83 -8.20 -3.37
N THR A 164 6.15 -8.89 -2.29
CA THR A 164 5.18 -9.43 -1.34
C THR A 164 5.57 -9.12 0.11
N ILE A 165 4.57 -9.10 0.99
CA ILE A 165 4.73 -9.13 2.45
C ILE A 165 3.81 -10.22 2.97
N GLY A 166 4.36 -11.26 3.59
CA GLY A 166 3.55 -12.37 4.09
C GLY A 166 2.75 -13.09 2.99
N ASP A 167 3.36 -13.28 1.81
CA ASP A 167 2.76 -13.84 0.57
C ASP A 167 1.59 -13.04 -0.03
N ARG A 168 1.28 -11.85 0.52
CA ARG A 168 0.34 -10.92 -0.08
C ARG A 168 1.08 -9.95 -0.99
N TYR A 169 0.52 -9.67 -2.16
CA TYR A 169 1.17 -8.84 -3.16
C TYR A 169 1.09 -7.36 -2.79
N LEU A 170 2.26 -6.72 -2.75
CA LEU A 170 2.39 -5.26 -2.75
C LEU A 170 2.46 -4.73 -4.18
N TYR A 171 3.22 -5.43 -5.01
CA TYR A 171 3.41 -5.11 -6.42
C TYR A 171 3.57 -6.40 -7.20
N ARG A 172 2.90 -6.49 -8.35
CA ARG A 172 3.08 -7.57 -9.31
C ARG A 172 3.54 -6.95 -10.62
N PRO A 173 4.71 -7.32 -11.16
CA PRO A 173 5.12 -6.91 -12.48
C PRO A 173 4.02 -7.27 -13.48
N ARG A 174 3.57 -6.30 -14.27
CA ARG A 174 2.83 -6.60 -15.50
C ARG A 174 3.85 -7.14 -16.49
N GLY A 175 4.15 -8.43 -16.42
CA GLY A 175 4.93 -9.10 -17.46
C GLY A 175 4.15 -9.09 -18.79
N ALA A 176 4.84 -9.04 -19.92
CA ALA A 176 4.20 -9.28 -21.22
C ALA A 176 3.66 -10.73 -21.33
N GLU A 177 4.24 -11.65 -20.56
CA GLU A 177 3.83 -13.03 -20.43
C GLU A 177 2.91 -13.25 -19.22
N GLU A 178 1.80 -12.51 -19.13
CA GLU A 178 0.68 -12.94 -18.29
C GLU A 178 0.12 -14.25 -18.85
N ARG A 179 0.81 -15.37 -18.57
CA ARG A 179 0.34 -16.73 -18.74
C ARG A 179 -0.80 -16.93 -17.76
N GLY A 180 -2.01 -16.59 -18.22
CA GLY A 180 -3.30 -17.13 -17.79
C GLY A 180 -3.39 -17.64 -16.37
N ASP A 181 -3.02 -16.85 -15.36
CA ASP A 181 -3.28 -17.18 -13.97
C ASP A 181 -4.76 -16.83 -13.71
N PRO A 182 -5.66 -17.83 -13.69
CA PRO A 182 -7.10 -17.61 -13.67
C PRO A 182 -7.56 -17.00 -12.33
N GLU A 183 -6.67 -16.92 -11.33
CA GLU A 183 -6.99 -16.43 -9.99
C GLU A 183 -7.12 -14.90 -9.88
N ARG A 184 -6.91 -14.11 -10.94
CA ARG A 184 -7.03 -12.63 -10.89
C ARG A 184 -8.36 -12.12 -10.33
N GLY A 185 -9.44 -12.89 -10.43
CA GLY A 185 -10.76 -12.51 -9.91
C GLY A 185 -10.87 -12.50 -8.37
N ILE A 186 -10.01 -13.22 -7.66
CA ILE A 186 -10.14 -13.47 -6.20
C ILE A 186 -9.36 -12.42 -5.36
N VAL A 187 -8.53 -11.57 -5.97
CA VAL A 187 -7.38 -10.94 -5.29
C VAL A 187 -7.62 -9.50 -4.79
N LYS A 188 -8.84 -8.94 -4.88
CA LYS A 188 -9.09 -7.60 -4.28
C LYS A 188 -8.85 -7.61 -2.76
N ASP A 189 -9.16 -8.70 -2.09
CA ASP A 189 -8.95 -8.87 -0.63
C ASP A 189 -7.49 -9.11 -0.24
N LEU A 190 -6.60 -9.28 -1.22
CA LEU A 190 -5.16 -9.50 -1.02
C LEU A 190 -4.31 -8.26 -1.35
N ASP A 191 -4.93 -7.15 -1.76
CA ASP A 191 -4.21 -5.92 -2.07
C ASP A 191 -3.77 -5.21 -0.79
N LEU A 192 -2.51 -5.44 -0.40
CA LEU A 192 -1.90 -4.80 0.77
C LEU A 192 -1.88 -3.28 0.70
N ARG A 193 -1.94 -2.70 -0.50
CA ARG A 193 -1.83 -1.25 -0.70
C ARG A 193 -2.93 -0.48 0.01
N GLN A 194 -4.09 -1.10 0.20
CA GLN A 194 -5.24 -0.51 0.87
C GLN A 194 -5.33 -0.90 2.36
N GLN A 195 -4.72 -2.00 2.75
CA GLN A 195 -4.84 -2.57 4.10
C GLN A 195 -3.76 -2.09 5.05
N LEU A 196 -2.57 -1.76 4.53
CA LEU A 196 -1.42 -1.37 5.34
C LEU A 196 -1.24 0.16 5.36
N ASP A 197 -1.16 0.74 6.55
CA ASP A 197 -0.76 2.14 6.71
C ASP A 197 0.77 2.27 6.64
N PHE A 198 1.30 2.31 5.41
CA PHE A 198 2.74 2.45 5.15
C PHE A 198 3.34 3.70 5.82
N SER A 199 2.53 4.71 6.16
CA SER A 199 3.02 5.94 6.79
C SER A 199 3.44 5.73 8.25
N CYS A 200 2.86 4.73 8.92
CA CYS A 200 3.17 4.34 10.30
C CYS A 200 4.30 3.30 10.40
N VAL A 201 4.67 2.64 9.29
CA VAL A 201 5.72 1.62 9.31
C VAL A 201 7.10 2.28 9.47
N LYS A 202 7.89 1.81 10.43
CA LYS A 202 9.23 2.35 10.71
C LYS A 202 10.38 1.39 10.40
N ASN A 203 10.12 0.09 10.27
CA ASN A 203 11.18 -0.90 10.11
C ASN A 203 10.86 -1.87 8.96
N TYR A 204 11.78 -1.97 8.00
CA TYR A 204 11.69 -2.92 6.90
C TYR A 204 12.94 -3.81 6.82
N ASN A 205 12.70 -5.08 6.52
CA ASN A 205 13.69 -5.98 5.94
C ASN A 205 13.30 -6.17 4.47
N LEU A 206 14.17 -5.77 3.55
CA LEU A 206 13.99 -5.90 2.11
C LEU A 206 14.89 -7.03 1.60
N GLU A 207 14.29 -8.14 1.20
CA GLU A 207 14.98 -9.28 0.60
C GLU A 207 14.72 -9.34 -0.90
N ILE A 208 15.74 -9.09 -1.70
CA ILE A 208 15.67 -9.14 -3.16
C ILE A 208 16.25 -10.48 -3.59
N ILE A 209 15.38 -11.38 -4.05
CA ILE A 209 15.73 -12.71 -4.52
C ILE A 209 15.89 -12.66 -6.03
N VAL A 210 17.11 -12.87 -6.47
CA VAL A 210 17.51 -12.91 -7.85
C VAL A 210 17.65 -14.37 -8.25
N GLN A 211 16.80 -14.84 -9.17
CA GLN A 211 16.81 -16.24 -9.58
C GLN A 211 17.36 -16.38 -10.99
N ASN A 212 18.41 -17.18 -11.15
CA ASN A 212 18.89 -17.50 -12.48
C ASN A 212 17.88 -18.44 -13.16
N ALA A 213 17.14 -17.88 -14.12
CA ALA A 213 16.13 -18.57 -14.90
C ALA A 213 16.66 -19.01 -16.28
N ASN A 214 17.94 -19.38 -16.39
CA ASN A 214 18.58 -19.91 -17.61
C ASN A 214 17.85 -21.06 -18.34
N HIS A 215 16.79 -21.63 -17.75
CA HIS A 215 15.93 -22.64 -18.36
C HIS A 215 14.74 -22.04 -19.14
N LEU A 216 14.51 -20.73 -19.05
CA LEU A 216 13.50 -20.03 -19.83
C LEU A 216 14.12 -19.55 -21.14
N ASP A 217 13.62 -20.03 -22.27
CA ASP A 217 14.12 -19.66 -23.60
C ASP A 217 14.10 -18.14 -23.81
N GLY A 218 15.27 -17.56 -24.11
CA GLY A 218 15.43 -16.14 -24.36
C GLY A 218 15.54 -15.27 -23.10
N TRP A 219 15.41 -15.81 -21.89
CA TRP A 219 15.56 -15.02 -20.66
C TRP A 219 17.03 -15.00 -20.21
N SER A 220 17.72 -13.87 -20.43
CA SER A 220 19.10 -13.70 -19.99
C SER A 220 19.18 -13.22 -18.54
N GLU A 221 20.31 -13.49 -17.88
CA GLU A 221 20.62 -12.96 -16.55
C GLU A 221 20.47 -11.42 -16.51
N GLU A 222 20.90 -10.75 -17.58
CA GLU A 222 20.78 -9.30 -17.72
C GLU A 222 19.32 -8.83 -17.68
N VAL A 223 18.42 -9.49 -18.42
CA VAL A 223 16.98 -9.17 -18.42
C VAL A 223 16.39 -9.29 -17.02
N GLU A 224 16.73 -10.36 -16.29
CA GLU A 224 16.29 -10.59 -14.91
C GLU A 224 16.74 -9.45 -13.97
N MET A 225 18.01 -9.03 -14.05
CA MET A 225 18.53 -7.96 -13.18
C MET A 225 17.74 -6.66 -13.38
N TYR A 226 17.46 -6.35 -14.63
CA TYR A 226 16.76 -5.13 -15.02
C TYR A 226 15.28 -5.12 -14.64
N ASP A 227 14.61 -6.27 -14.76
CA ASP A 227 13.22 -6.42 -14.34
C ASP A 227 13.08 -6.38 -12.81
N LEU A 228 14.01 -6.99 -12.07
CA LEU A 228 14.07 -6.88 -10.62
C LEU A 228 14.34 -5.44 -10.19
N ARG A 229 15.25 -4.73 -10.85
CA ARG A 229 15.52 -3.32 -10.56
C ARG A 229 14.30 -2.43 -10.80
N ASP A 230 13.57 -2.65 -11.89
CA ASP A 230 12.31 -1.97 -12.14
C ASP A 230 11.27 -2.28 -11.04
N SER A 231 11.26 -3.51 -10.53
CA SER A 231 10.41 -3.92 -9.41
C SER A 231 10.82 -3.23 -8.10
N VAL A 232 12.13 -3.09 -7.83
CA VAL A 232 12.65 -2.29 -6.70
C VAL A 232 12.17 -0.84 -6.85
N SER A 233 12.23 -0.30 -8.07
CA SER A 233 11.76 1.05 -8.36
C SER A 233 10.25 1.20 -8.11
N ALA A 234 9.47 0.15 -8.41
CA ALA A 234 8.03 0.15 -8.24
C ALA A 234 7.59 0.10 -6.76
N ILE A 235 8.43 -0.43 -5.86
CA ILE A 235 8.11 -0.46 -4.42
C ILE A 235 8.54 0.81 -3.67
N LEU A 236 9.40 1.65 -4.27
CA LEU A 236 9.89 2.89 -3.65
C LEU A 236 8.78 3.79 -3.11
N PRO A 237 7.65 4.02 -3.80
CA PRO A 237 6.59 4.89 -3.27
C PRO A 237 5.99 4.39 -1.95
N TYR A 238 6.05 3.08 -1.66
CA TYR A 238 5.57 2.53 -0.40
C TYR A 238 6.59 2.71 0.72
N LEU A 239 7.88 2.49 0.44
CA LEU A 239 8.97 2.74 1.39
C LEU A 239 9.08 4.23 1.73
N ALA A 240 8.96 5.11 0.72
CA ALA A 240 9.03 6.56 0.88
C ALA A 240 7.80 7.16 1.58
N ARG A 241 6.68 6.42 1.68
CA ARG A 241 5.48 6.88 2.39
C ARG A 241 5.65 6.85 3.92
N ALA A 242 6.60 6.07 4.41
CA ALA A 242 6.94 6.02 5.84
C ALA A 242 7.40 7.41 6.31
N ARG A 243 6.70 8.01 7.29
CA ARG A 243 7.02 9.36 7.79
C ARG A 243 8.41 9.42 8.41
N HIS A 244 8.80 8.33 9.09
CA HIS A 244 10.08 8.19 9.79
C HIS A 244 10.59 6.78 9.61
N LEU A 245 11.14 6.47 8.43
CA LEU A 245 11.76 5.19 8.18
C LEU A 245 13.00 5.04 9.08
N HIS A 246 12.82 4.32 10.19
CA HIS A 246 13.86 4.18 11.21
C HIS A 246 14.91 3.16 10.78
N ARG A 247 14.49 1.98 10.33
CA ARG A 247 15.40 0.88 9.98
C ARG A 247 15.05 0.29 8.63
N LEU A 248 16.04 0.18 7.76
CA LEU A 248 15.93 -0.51 6.48
C LEU A 248 17.13 -1.43 6.31
N ILE A 249 16.91 -2.75 6.37
CA ILE A 249 17.94 -3.73 6.02
C ILE A 249 17.67 -4.24 4.62
N VAL A 250 18.65 -4.12 3.74
CA VAL A 250 18.57 -4.61 2.36
C VAL A 250 19.50 -5.81 2.21
N ARG A 251 18.92 -6.93 1.78
CA ARG A 251 19.61 -8.17 1.46
C ARG A 251 19.33 -8.52 0.01
N VAL A 252 20.38 -8.83 -0.76
CA VAL A 252 20.23 -9.37 -2.12
C VAL A 252 20.75 -10.80 -2.12
N VAL A 253 19.90 -11.72 -2.56
CA VAL A 253 20.16 -13.17 -2.57
C VAL A 253 20.16 -13.65 -4.01
N PHE A 254 21.30 -14.14 -4.46
CA PHE A 254 21.50 -14.68 -5.80
C PHE A 254 21.37 -16.20 -5.75
N CYS A 255 20.35 -16.73 -6.41
CA CYS A 255 20.05 -18.15 -6.50
C CYS A 255 20.50 -18.69 -7.85
N ARG A 256 21.34 -19.74 -7.84
CA ARG A 256 21.87 -20.43 -9.04
C ARG A 256 22.82 -19.57 -9.90
N PHE A 257 23.61 -18.72 -9.25
CA PHE A 257 24.70 -17.96 -9.88
C PHE A 257 26.06 -18.50 -9.43
N ASP A 258 26.31 -19.78 -9.70
CA ASP A 258 27.50 -20.48 -9.19
C ASP A 258 28.82 -20.04 -9.86
N CYS A 259 28.74 -19.39 -11.02
CA CYS A 259 29.90 -18.99 -11.83
C CYS A 259 30.32 -17.52 -11.67
N TRP A 260 29.60 -16.73 -10.87
CA TRP A 260 29.90 -15.31 -10.72
C TRP A 260 31.16 -15.07 -9.91
N THR A 261 32.01 -14.17 -10.41
CA THR A 261 33.12 -13.63 -9.63
C THR A 261 32.59 -12.66 -8.56
N PRO A 262 33.33 -12.42 -7.47
CA PRO A 262 32.95 -11.40 -6.48
C PRO A 262 32.75 -10.01 -7.10
N SER A 263 33.55 -9.63 -8.10
CA SER A 263 33.38 -8.35 -8.79
C SER A 263 32.07 -8.28 -9.59
N GLN A 264 31.71 -9.35 -10.31
CA GLN A 264 30.43 -9.43 -11.02
C GLN A 264 29.23 -9.38 -10.06
N ALA A 265 29.31 -10.10 -8.95
CA ALA A 265 28.26 -10.06 -7.92
C ALA A 265 28.10 -8.64 -7.32
N LEU A 266 29.22 -7.94 -7.10
CA LEU A 266 29.19 -6.56 -6.59
C LEU A 266 28.61 -5.57 -7.61
N GLU A 267 28.95 -5.66 -8.89
CA GLU A 267 28.38 -4.77 -9.91
C GLU A 267 26.87 -4.99 -10.08
N ASN A 268 26.40 -6.23 -10.05
CA ASN A 268 24.97 -6.53 -10.08
C ASN A 268 24.25 -6.09 -8.79
N LEU A 269 24.89 -6.22 -7.62
CA LEU A 269 24.36 -5.66 -6.38
C LEU A 269 24.15 -4.14 -6.50
N LYS A 270 25.15 -3.42 -7.04
CA LYS A 270 25.06 -1.96 -7.28
C LYS A 270 23.89 -1.64 -8.20
N LEU A 271 23.78 -2.35 -9.32
CA LEU A 271 22.73 -2.17 -10.32
C LEU A 271 21.33 -2.30 -9.70
N ILE A 272 21.09 -3.38 -8.95
CA ILE A 272 19.78 -3.68 -8.34
C ILE A 272 19.42 -2.67 -7.24
N THR A 273 20.40 -2.22 -6.46
CA THR A 273 20.17 -1.35 -5.30
C THR A 273 20.23 0.15 -5.63
N GLN A 274 20.67 0.53 -6.83
CA GLN A 274 20.73 1.91 -7.29
C GLN A 274 19.39 2.69 -7.17
N PRO A 275 18.20 2.12 -7.44
CA PRO A 275 16.95 2.86 -7.24
C PRO A 275 16.75 3.31 -5.78
N LEU A 276 17.22 2.52 -4.80
CA LEU A 276 17.13 2.87 -3.39
C LEU A 276 18.04 4.06 -3.06
N THR A 277 19.28 4.07 -3.55
CA THR A 277 20.24 5.17 -3.30
C THR A 277 19.87 6.45 -4.03
N THR A 278 19.12 6.38 -5.12
CA THR A 278 18.71 7.57 -5.89
C THR A 278 17.43 8.20 -5.37
N ALA A 279 16.46 7.40 -4.91
CA ALA A 279 15.12 7.87 -4.58
C ALA A 279 14.78 7.88 -3.09
N LEU A 280 15.41 7.03 -2.27
CA LEU A 280 15.08 6.94 -0.84
C LEU A 280 16.00 7.84 -0.01
N ARG A 281 15.42 8.61 0.91
CA ARG A 281 16.10 9.60 1.75
C ARG A 281 15.58 9.54 3.18
N ASN A 282 16.24 10.21 4.12
CA ASN A 282 15.81 10.35 5.52
C ASN A 282 15.62 9.02 6.28
N THR A 283 16.36 7.96 5.90
CA THR A 283 16.33 6.71 6.66
C THR A 283 17.31 6.78 7.83
N THR A 284 16.87 6.51 9.06
CA THR A 284 17.75 6.66 10.24
C THR A 284 18.88 5.62 10.28
N THR A 285 18.56 4.36 9.97
CA THR A 285 19.50 3.24 10.03
C THR A 285 19.37 2.36 8.77
N PRO A 286 19.87 2.83 7.62
CA PRO A 286 19.98 2.00 6.43
C PRO A 286 21.14 1.01 6.61
N ILE A 287 20.93 -0.25 6.26
CA ILE A 287 21.94 -1.31 6.31
C ILE A 287 21.86 -2.07 5.00
N LEU A 288 22.99 -2.17 4.30
CA LEU A 288 23.14 -3.03 3.13
C LEU A 288 23.99 -4.23 3.52
N GLU A 289 23.44 -5.44 3.42
CA GLU A 289 24.20 -6.68 3.63
C GLU A 289 25.04 -7.05 2.39
N PRO A 290 26.08 -7.89 2.52
CA PRO A 290 26.79 -8.42 1.35
C PRO A 290 25.83 -9.19 0.44
N PRO A 291 26.16 -9.34 -0.86
CA PRO A 291 25.38 -10.17 -1.75
C PRO A 291 25.51 -11.63 -1.30
N TRP A 292 24.39 -12.31 -1.08
CA TRP A 292 24.37 -13.68 -0.56
C TRP A 292 24.13 -14.70 -1.67
N LYS A 293 24.73 -15.88 -1.52
CA LYS A 293 24.37 -17.07 -2.28
C LYS A 293 23.19 -17.77 -1.62
N GLY A 294 22.12 -18.00 -2.37
CA GLY A 294 20.89 -18.64 -1.87
C GLY A 294 20.52 -19.94 -2.56
N SER A 295 19.65 -20.71 -1.91
CA SER A 295 18.94 -21.83 -2.54
C SER A 295 17.71 -21.33 -3.28
N GLY A 296 17.53 -21.74 -4.53
CA GLY A 296 16.28 -21.49 -5.27
C GLY A 296 15.07 -22.25 -4.71
N ASN A 297 15.29 -23.22 -3.80
CA ASN A 297 14.22 -23.94 -3.11
C ASN A 297 14.04 -23.38 -1.70
N THR A 298 12.86 -22.80 -1.44
CA THR A 298 12.46 -22.19 -0.16
C THR A 298 12.30 -23.16 1.01
N TYR A 299 12.61 -24.47 0.88
CA TYR A 299 12.20 -25.48 1.87
C TYR A 299 13.22 -26.59 2.21
N ILE A 300 14.51 -26.44 1.87
CA ILE A 300 15.50 -27.46 2.27
C ILE A 300 16.16 -27.04 3.59
N ASN A 301 15.89 -27.77 4.67
CA ASN A 301 16.61 -27.60 5.94
C ASN A 301 18.03 -28.17 5.79
N CYS A 302 19.05 -27.32 5.68
CA CYS A 302 20.44 -27.74 5.94
C CYS A 302 20.94 -27.11 7.24
N SER A 303 21.60 -27.93 8.04
CA SER A 303 22.21 -27.59 9.33
C SER A 303 23.37 -26.59 9.14
N SER A 304 23.37 -25.53 9.95
CA SER A 304 24.12 -24.29 9.75
C SER A 304 25.64 -24.39 9.89
N ALA A 305 26.37 -23.70 9.02
CA ALA A 305 27.68 -23.12 9.32
C ALA A 305 27.52 -21.87 10.21
N ALA A 306 28.49 -21.58 11.09
CA ALA A 306 28.36 -20.63 12.20
C ALA A 306 28.29 -19.13 11.82
N ASP A 307 28.52 -18.75 10.56
CA ASP A 307 28.70 -17.34 10.15
C ASP A 307 27.58 -16.78 9.26
N VAL A 308 26.44 -17.47 9.16
CA VAL A 308 25.33 -17.07 8.28
C VAL A 308 24.22 -16.39 9.10
N PRO A 309 23.74 -15.17 8.73
CA PRO A 309 22.65 -14.53 9.44
C PRO A 309 21.39 -15.40 9.35
N PRO A 310 20.48 -15.29 10.34
CA PRO A 310 19.25 -16.08 10.31
C PRO A 310 18.51 -15.83 8.99
N PRO A 311 18.09 -16.90 8.28
CA PRO A 311 17.34 -16.76 7.04
C PRO A 311 16.02 -16.08 7.35
N TRP A 312 15.62 -15.12 6.50
CA TRP A 312 14.31 -14.50 6.63
C TRP A 312 13.25 -15.37 5.97
N LYS A 313 13.48 -15.69 4.69
CA LYS A 313 12.74 -16.71 3.95
C LYS A 313 13.68 -17.64 3.18
N THR A 314 14.67 -17.06 2.51
CA THR A 314 15.60 -17.83 1.68
C THR A 314 16.76 -18.35 2.52
N GLN A 315 17.07 -19.64 2.35
CA GLN A 315 18.26 -20.25 2.92
C GLN A 315 19.51 -19.68 2.25
N LEU A 316 20.45 -19.22 3.07
CA LEU A 316 21.72 -18.65 2.63
C LEU A 316 22.84 -19.69 2.80
N PHE A 317 23.73 -19.77 1.82
CA PHE A 317 24.90 -20.67 1.85
C PHE A 317 26.22 -19.97 2.19
N GLY A 318 26.23 -18.65 2.12
CA GLY A 318 27.41 -17.82 2.35
C GLY A 318 27.39 -16.57 1.48
N PRO A 319 28.25 -15.58 1.76
CA PRO A 319 28.33 -14.37 0.95
C PRO A 319 29.07 -14.66 -0.37
N LEU A 320 28.56 -14.10 -1.49
CA LEU A 320 29.25 -14.13 -2.78
C LEU A 320 30.44 -13.16 -2.83
N VAL A 321 30.39 -12.11 -2.01
CA VAL A 321 31.47 -11.14 -1.82
C VAL A 321 31.81 -11.13 -0.34
N PRO A 322 33.07 -11.39 0.07
CA PRO A 322 33.47 -11.37 1.47
C PRO A 322 33.02 -10.07 2.17
N THR A 323 32.56 -10.17 3.42
CA THR A 323 32.16 -9.00 4.23
C THR A 323 33.30 -8.02 4.48
N THR A 324 34.55 -8.50 4.36
CA THR A 324 35.79 -7.73 4.50
C THR A 324 36.29 -7.15 3.17
N ASP A 325 35.60 -7.39 2.05
CA ASP A 325 36.00 -6.87 0.74
C ASP A 325 35.94 -5.32 0.73
N PRO A 326 37.05 -4.63 0.39
CA PRO A 326 37.12 -3.17 0.46
C PRO A 326 36.20 -2.48 -0.56
N HIS A 327 35.95 -3.08 -1.72
CA HIS A 327 35.04 -2.51 -2.72
C HIS A 327 33.58 -2.61 -2.25
N PHE A 328 33.21 -3.72 -1.61
CA PHE A 328 31.90 -3.85 -0.98
C PHE A 328 31.73 -2.85 0.17
N LEU A 329 32.69 -2.75 1.10
CA LEU A 329 32.62 -1.79 2.21
C LEU A 329 32.52 -0.33 1.75
N THR A 330 33.22 0.01 0.67
CA THR A 330 33.13 1.34 0.03
C THR A 330 31.71 1.58 -0.49
N TYR A 331 31.13 0.61 -1.20
CA TYR A 331 29.77 0.73 -1.72
C TYR A 331 28.71 0.73 -0.62
N GLN A 332 28.87 -0.10 0.42
CA GLN A 332 28.00 -0.14 1.58
C GLN A 332 27.96 1.22 2.28
N THR A 333 29.12 1.84 2.50
CA THR A 333 29.23 3.18 3.09
C THR A 333 28.54 4.22 2.21
N PHE A 334 28.77 4.18 0.89
CA PHE A 334 28.08 5.05 -0.06
C PHE A 334 26.56 4.88 0.00
N PHE A 335 26.06 3.64 -0.01
CA PHE A 335 24.65 3.31 0.07
C PHE A 335 24.02 3.89 1.35
N GLN A 336 24.64 3.62 2.50
CA GLN A 336 24.13 4.06 3.80
C GLN A 336 24.08 5.59 3.88
N ASN A 337 25.14 6.28 3.43
CA ASN A 337 25.18 7.74 3.39
C ASN A 337 24.13 8.33 2.44
N ALA A 338 23.94 7.74 1.25
CA ALA A 338 22.98 8.22 0.27
C ALA A 338 21.52 8.07 0.75
N VAL A 339 21.19 6.95 1.39
CA VAL A 339 19.83 6.65 1.87
C VAL A 339 19.52 7.35 3.20
N ALA A 340 20.51 7.56 4.06
CA ALA A 340 20.38 8.37 5.27
C ALA A 340 20.34 9.88 5.00
N SER A 341 20.82 10.30 3.82
CA SER A 341 20.88 11.72 3.44
C SER A 341 19.52 12.40 3.53
N ALA A 342 19.53 13.64 4.04
CA ALA A 342 18.39 14.54 4.01
C ALA A 342 18.33 15.41 2.74
N LEU A 343 19.25 15.20 1.80
CA LEU A 343 19.25 15.92 0.53
C LEU A 343 18.00 15.59 -0.28
N ALA A 344 17.45 16.60 -0.95
CA ALA A 344 16.32 16.40 -1.85
C ALA A 344 16.66 15.35 -2.93
N VAL A 345 15.66 14.55 -3.29
CA VAL A 345 15.79 13.57 -4.37
C VAL A 345 16.03 14.34 -5.67
N PRO A 346 17.11 14.06 -6.42
CA PRO A 346 17.35 14.73 -7.67
C PRO A 346 16.20 14.45 -8.66
N PRO A 347 15.80 15.43 -9.49
CA PRO A 347 14.76 15.20 -10.48
C PRO A 347 15.19 14.09 -11.45
N LYS A 348 14.20 13.32 -11.93
CA LYS A 348 14.46 12.27 -12.93
C LYS A 348 15.07 12.90 -14.18
N SER A 349 16.12 12.26 -14.72
CA SER A 349 16.72 12.68 -15.98
C SER A 349 15.70 12.66 -17.13
N PRO A 350 15.89 13.48 -18.18
CA PRO A 350 14.99 13.49 -19.34
C PRO A 350 14.76 12.09 -19.93
N ILE A 351 15.83 11.30 -20.11
CA ILE A 351 15.74 9.92 -20.63
C ILE A 351 14.94 8.98 -19.70
N ALA A 352 15.04 9.15 -18.37
CA ALA A 352 14.23 8.37 -17.44
C ALA A 352 12.73 8.71 -17.53
N ARG A 353 12.38 9.98 -17.78
CA ARG A 353 10.99 10.39 -18.05
C ARG A 353 10.50 9.81 -19.38
N MET A 354 11.31 9.90 -20.44
CA MET A 354 11.00 9.31 -21.74
C MET A 354 10.80 7.79 -21.65
N PHE A 355 11.67 7.08 -20.92
CA PHE A 355 11.52 5.65 -20.66
C PHE A 355 10.23 5.34 -19.92
N SER A 356 9.86 6.14 -18.91
CA SER A 356 8.61 5.93 -18.16
C SER A 356 7.39 6.02 -19.08
N THR A 357 7.34 7.03 -19.96
CA THR A 357 6.27 7.18 -20.96
C THR A 357 6.29 6.02 -21.97
N PHE A 358 7.45 5.68 -22.51
CA PHE A 358 7.60 4.57 -23.45
C PHE A 358 7.17 3.24 -22.84
N LYS A 359 7.58 2.94 -21.60
CA LYS A 359 7.19 1.73 -20.87
C LYS A 359 5.66 1.61 -20.74
N ASN A 360 4.96 2.70 -20.44
CA ASN A 360 3.50 2.67 -20.33
C ASN A 360 2.85 2.32 -21.68
N VAL A 361 3.27 3.00 -22.77
CA VAL A 361 2.77 2.70 -24.12
C VAL A 361 3.10 1.27 -24.52
N TYR A 362 4.33 0.84 -24.27
CA TYR A 362 4.81 -0.50 -24.58
C TYR A 362 3.98 -1.57 -23.87
N LEU A 363 3.73 -1.43 -22.56
CA LEU A 363 2.99 -2.43 -21.79
C LEU A 363 1.54 -2.56 -22.23
N GLU A 364 0.88 -1.45 -22.56
CA GLU A 364 -0.48 -1.47 -23.10
C GLU A 364 -0.52 -2.07 -24.52
N GLY A 365 0.37 -1.66 -25.42
CA GLY A 365 0.42 -2.20 -26.79
C GLY A 365 0.89 -3.66 -26.85
N ALA A 366 1.81 -4.07 -25.98
CA ALA A 366 2.30 -5.44 -25.93
C ALA A 366 1.21 -6.45 -25.58
N ALA A 367 0.15 -6.04 -24.88
CA ALA A 367 -1.01 -6.89 -24.64
C ALA A 367 -1.69 -7.36 -25.94
N HIS A 368 -1.61 -6.56 -27.01
CA HIS A 368 -2.21 -6.87 -28.32
C HIS A 368 -1.24 -7.57 -29.28
N MET A 369 0.08 -7.35 -29.13
CA MET A 369 1.11 -7.85 -30.05
C MET A 369 1.96 -9.01 -29.53
N ARG A 370 1.49 -9.74 -28.50
CA ARG A 370 2.31 -10.74 -27.77
C ARG A 370 3.07 -11.73 -28.66
N HIS A 371 2.51 -12.10 -29.82
CA HIS A 371 3.07 -13.10 -30.72
C HIS A 371 4.14 -12.57 -31.69
N VAL A 372 4.24 -11.24 -31.88
CA VAL A 372 5.19 -10.63 -32.83
C VAL A 372 6.36 -9.95 -32.14
N LEU A 373 6.27 -9.73 -30.82
CA LEU A 373 7.30 -9.04 -30.08
C LEU A 373 8.53 -9.93 -29.83
N PRO A 374 9.75 -9.39 -30.01
CA PRO A 374 10.97 -10.12 -29.67
C PRO A 374 11.04 -10.36 -28.15
N SER A 375 11.54 -11.52 -27.75
CA SER A 375 11.78 -11.87 -26.35
C SER A 375 13.21 -11.52 -25.90
N GLY A 376 13.44 -11.56 -24.59
CA GLY A 376 14.79 -11.49 -24.03
C GLY A 376 15.51 -10.15 -24.26
N ALA A 377 16.81 -10.24 -24.52
CA ALA A 377 17.66 -9.07 -24.77
C ALA A 377 17.28 -8.30 -26.06
N ALA A 378 16.65 -8.98 -27.03
CA ALA A 378 16.15 -8.35 -28.25
C ALA A 378 14.85 -7.55 -28.02
N ASN A 379 14.21 -7.73 -26.85
CA ASN A 379 12.99 -7.03 -26.50
C ASN A 379 13.18 -5.50 -26.51
N TYR A 380 12.26 -4.77 -27.13
CA TYR A 380 12.36 -3.30 -27.24
C TYR A 380 12.35 -2.60 -25.88
N LEU A 381 11.58 -3.10 -24.91
CA LEU A 381 11.55 -2.53 -23.56
C LEU A 381 12.89 -2.74 -22.84
N HIS A 382 13.50 -3.91 -23.03
CA HIS A 382 14.82 -4.20 -22.47
C HIS A 382 15.90 -3.30 -23.09
N ARG A 383 15.96 -3.19 -24.42
CA ARG A 383 16.91 -2.29 -25.11
C ARG A 383 16.76 -0.83 -24.66
N ALA A 384 15.52 -0.34 -24.57
CA ALA A 384 15.25 1.01 -24.08
C ALA A 384 15.69 1.21 -22.62
N ARG A 385 15.63 0.15 -21.80
CA ARG A 385 16.08 0.18 -20.41
C ARG A 385 17.60 0.23 -20.29
N VAL A 386 18.31 -0.58 -21.09
CA VAL A 386 19.79 -0.52 -21.16
C VAL A 386 20.23 0.88 -21.58
N ALA A 387 19.61 1.45 -22.62
CA ALA A 387 19.90 2.80 -23.10
C ALA A 387 19.65 3.89 -22.04
N ARG A 388 18.59 3.75 -21.22
CA ARG A 388 18.34 4.63 -20.06
C ARG A 388 19.50 4.63 -19.08
N GLU A 389 20.14 3.49 -18.84
CA GLU A 389 21.23 3.36 -17.88
C GLU A 389 22.56 3.90 -18.37
N SER A 390 22.86 3.68 -19.64
CA SER A 390 24.05 4.28 -20.27
C SER A 390 23.86 5.76 -20.58
N ALA A 391 22.67 6.33 -20.30
CA ALA A 391 22.26 7.67 -20.74
C ALA A 391 22.40 7.87 -22.26
N ASP A 392 22.23 6.80 -23.03
CA ASP A 392 22.35 6.77 -24.49
C ASP A 392 21.00 7.08 -25.13
N ALA A 393 20.80 8.35 -25.49
CA ALA A 393 19.56 8.80 -26.11
C ALA A 393 19.33 8.18 -27.49
N ASP A 394 20.39 7.94 -28.25
CA ASP A 394 20.30 7.42 -29.62
C ASP A 394 19.86 5.96 -29.63
N ALA A 395 20.47 5.14 -28.76
CA ALA A 395 20.03 3.75 -28.56
C ALA A 395 18.58 3.67 -28.06
N PHE A 396 18.17 4.60 -27.20
CA PHE A 396 16.78 4.69 -26.73
C PHE A 396 15.83 5.01 -27.89
N PHE A 397 16.15 6.00 -28.73
CA PHE A 397 15.33 6.35 -29.89
C PHE A 397 15.26 5.22 -30.90
N ALA A 398 16.35 4.50 -31.13
CA ALA A 398 16.36 3.32 -32.00
C ALA A 398 15.38 2.24 -31.48
N ALA A 399 15.48 1.86 -30.21
CA ALA A 399 14.57 0.87 -29.61
C ALA A 399 13.09 1.31 -29.67
N ARG A 400 12.81 2.59 -29.41
CA ARG A 400 11.47 3.17 -29.52
C ARG A 400 10.95 3.12 -30.95
N ASN A 401 11.75 3.55 -31.92
CA ASN A 401 11.34 3.63 -33.32
C ASN A 401 11.12 2.23 -33.90
N ASP A 402 11.95 1.26 -33.53
CA ASP A 402 11.75 -0.15 -33.92
C ASP A 402 10.42 -0.68 -33.39
N TYR A 403 10.07 -0.40 -32.12
CA TYR A 403 8.77 -0.77 -31.56
C TYR A 403 7.61 -0.10 -32.30
N VAL A 404 7.70 1.20 -32.59
CA VAL A 404 6.66 1.95 -33.32
C VAL A 404 6.46 1.37 -34.72
N LYS A 405 7.55 1.03 -35.42
CA LYS A 405 7.49 0.37 -36.73
C LYS A 405 6.74 -0.97 -36.62
N GLN A 406 7.09 -1.79 -35.63
CA GLN A 406 6.43 -3.09 -35.40
C GLN A 406 4.94 -2.93 -35.06
N TRP A 407 4.59 -1.92 -34.26
CA TRP A 407 3.21 -1.57 -33.94
C TRP A 407 2.41 -1.16 -35.18
N ASN A 408 2.97 -0.30 -36.04
CA ASN A 408 2.31 0.11 -37.28
C ASN A 408 2.10 -1.08 -38.23
N THR A 409 3.11 -1.95 -38.39
CA THR A 409 2.96 -3.18 -39.19
C THR A 409 1.86 -4.10 -38.64
N HIS A 410 1.74 -4.22 -37.31
CA HIS A 410 0.67 -5.00 -36.69
C HIS A 410 -0.72 -4.38 -36.93
N LEU A 411 -0.84 -3.05 -36.86
CA LEU A 411 -2.09 -2.35 -37.16
C LEU A 411 -2.49 -2.53 -38.63
N GLU A 412 -1.56 -2.37 -39.57
CA GLU A 412 -1.80 -2.60 -41.01
C GLU A 412 -2.29 -4.02 -41.28
N ALA A 413 -1.66 -5.03 -40.67
CA ALA A 413 -2.09 -6.42 -40.78
C ALA A 413 -3.51 -6.63 -40.21
N SER A 414 -3.80 -6.02 -39.06
CA SER A 414 -5.12 -6.11 -38.41
C SER A 414 -6.21 -5.43 -39.24
N TYR A 415 -5.94 -4.26 -39.83
CA TYR A 415 -6.86 -3.58 -40.74
C TYR A 415 -7.09 -4.38 -42.02
N SER A 416 -6.04 -4.99 -42.57
CA SER A 416 -6.15 -5.85 -43.75
C SER A 416 -7.04 -7.07 -43.46
N GLU A 417 -6.88 -7.68 -42.29
CA GLU A 417 -7.72 -8.80 -41.86
C GLU A 417 -9.17 -8.37 -41.63
N LEU A 418 -9.41 -7.21 -41.00
CA LEU A 418 -10.76 -6.67 -40.84
C LEU A 418 -11.42 -6.39 -42.20
N ALA A 419 -10.69 -5.81 -43.16
CA ALA A 419 -11.16 -5.58 -44.51
C ALA A 419 -11.52 -6.90 -45.22
N ARG A 420 -10.69 -7.94 -45.04
CA ARG A 420 -10.96 -9.30 -45.56
C ARG A 420 -12.23 -9.89 -44.96
N VAL A 421 -12.42 -9.81 -43.64
CA VAL A 421 -13.63 -10.31 -42.96
C VAL A 421 -14.86 -9.52 -43.40
N ASN A 422 -14.78 -8.19 -43.49
CA ASN A 422 -15.87 -7.35 -43.98
C ASN A 422 -16.28 -7.74 -45.41
N ALA A 423 -15.32 -8.01 -46.29
CA ALA A 423 -15.60 -8.48 -47.65
C ALA A 423 -16.37 -9.81 -47.66
N LEU A 424 -16.04 -10.74 -46.75
CA LEU A 424 -16.78 -12.00 -46.59
C LEU A 424 -18.21 -11.77 -46.08
N VAL A 425 -18.39 -10.87 -45.11
CA VAL A 425 -19.70 -10.50 -44.57
C VAL A 425 -20.58 -9.85 -45.66
N PHE A 426 -20.01 -8.94 -46.45
CA PHE A 426 -20.71 -8.38 -47.62
C PHE A 426 -21.07 -9.45 -48.65
N GLY A 427 -20.17 -10.42 -48.89
CA GLY A 427 -20.46 -11.58 -49.74
C GLY A 427 -21.64 -12.39 -49.24
N MET A 428 -21.70 -12.69 -47.94
CA MET A 428 -22.82 -13.40 -47.30
C MET A 428 -24.15 -12.67 -47.51
N PHE A 429 -24.21 -11.35 -47.29
CA PHE A 429 -25.42 -10.57 -47.54
C PHE A 429 -25.78 -10.47 -49.02
N GLY A 430 -24.79 -10.56 -49.92
CA GLY A 430 -25.02 -10.64 -51.36
C GLY A 430 -25.77 -11.92 -51.77
N GLU A 431 -25.49 -13.04 -51.10
CA GLU A 431 -26.18 -14.33 -51.30
C GLU A 431 -27.57 -14.36 -50.64
N ASP A 432 -27.78 -13.61 -49.55
CA ASP A 432 -29.09 -13.42 -48.90
C ASP A 432 -30.08 -12.59 -49.73
N VAL A 433 -29.64 -12.05 -50.87
CA VAL A 433 -30.57 -11.65 -51.93
C VAL A 433 -31.16 -12.95 -52.50
N VAL A 434 -32.07 -13.55 -51.72
CA VAL A 434 -33.04 -14.51 -52.18
C VAL A 434 -33.53 -13.92 -53.49
N THR A 435 -33.32 -14.67 -54.57
CA THR A 435 -34.03 -14.50 -55.81
C THR A 435 -35.51 -14.72 -55.47
N SER A 436 -36.10 -13.73 -54.81
CA SER A 436 -37.51 -13.47 -54.83
C SER A 436 -37.75 -13.23 -56.29
N ALA A 437 -38.06 -14.33 -56.99
CA ALA A 437 -38.59 -14.30 -58.33
C ALA A 437 -39.58 -13.14 -58.31
N PRO A 438 -39.37 -12.12 -59.17
CA PRO A 438 -40.01 -10.83 -59.02
C PRO A 438 -41.49 -11.07 -58.77
N SER A 439 -41.96 -10.67 -57.59
CA SER A 439 -43.40 -10.54 -57.40
C SER A 439 -43.89 -9.72 -58.58
N PRO A 440 -44.91 -10.17 -59.34
CA PRO A 440 -45.40 -9.47 -60.53
C PRO A 440 -45.77 -8.00 -60.30
N TRP A 441 -45.80 -7.56 -59.04
CA TRP A 441 -46.24 -6.25 -58.58
C TRP A 441 -45.10 -5.22 -58.41
N ASP A 442 -43.82 -5.61 -58.38
CA ASP A 442 -42.72 -4.69 -58.02
C ASP A 442 -41.87 -4.15 -59.19
N ALA A 443 -42.26 -4.45 -60.43
CA ALA A 443 -41.49 -4.10 -61.63
C ALA A 443 -41.30 -2.58 -61.88
N ALA A 444 -42.05 -1.71 -61.20
CA ALA A 444 -41.96 -0.26 -61.40
C ALA A 444 -40.99 0.47 -60.46
N ALA A 445 -40.60 -0.12 -59.31
CA ALA A 445 -39.80 0.58 -58.29
C ALA A 445 -38.28 0.30 -58.36
N SER A 446 -37.85 -0.72 -59.12
CA SER A 446 -36.50 -1.29 -59.04
C SER A 446 -35.36 -0.46 -59.66
N VAL A 447 -35.64 0.56 -60.48
CA VAL A 447 -34.57 1.28 -61.22
C VAL A 447 -33.91 2.38 -60.37
N ALA A 448 -34.63 2.98 -59.43
CA ALA A 448 -34.10 4.06 -58.60
C ALA A 448 -33.21 3.58 -57.44
N ALA A 449 -33.52 2.43 -56.83
CA ALA A 449 -32.81 1.95 -55.64
C ALA A 449 -31.39 1.42 -55.94
N ARG A 450 -31.16 0.84 -57.14
CA ARG A 450 -29.84 0.32 -57.52
C ARG A 450 -28.79 1.41 -57.71
N SER A 451 -29.20 2.64 -58.09
CA SER A 451 -28.27 3.76 -58.25
C SER A 451 -27.72 4.31 -56.93
N VAL A 452 -28.48 4.19 -55.83
CA VAL A 452 -28.09 4.77 -54.52
C VAL A 452 -27.14 3.83 -53.76
N ALA A 453 -27.37 2.51 -53.83
CA ALA A 453 -26.52 1.52 -53.16
C ALA A 453 -25.09 1.49 -53.73
N THR A 454 -24.93 1.64 -55.06
CA THR A 454 -23.60 1.69 -55.69
C THR A 454 -22.83 2.96 -55.34
N SER A 455 -23.53 4.09 -55.14
CA SER A 455 -22.91 5.36 -54.73
C SER A 455 -22.40 5.31 -53.29
N LEU A 456 -23.13 4.69 -52.36
CA LEU A 456 -22.75 4.60 -50.95
C LEU A 456 -21.58 3.62 -50.72
N ALA A 457 -21.54 2.51 -51.46
CA ALA A 457 -20.42 1.56 -51.39
C ALA A 457 -19.09 2.15 -51.89
N LEU A 458 -19.14 2.98 -52.94
CA LEU A 458 -17.97 3.70 -53.45
C LEU A 458 -17.50 4.83 -52.51
N GLN A 459 -18.41 5.42 -51.74
CA GLN A 459 -18.08 6.49 -50.79
C GLN A 459 -17.44 5.98 -49.49
N GLN A 460 -17.71 4.72 -49.09
CA GLN A 460 -17.10 4.10 -47.90
C GLN A 460 -15.74 3.43 -48.18
N LEU A 461 -15.47 3.02 -49.42
CA LEU A 461 -14.16 2.50 -49.84
C LEU A 461 -13.11 3.60 -50.06
N ALA A 462 -13.53 4.87 -50.18
CA ALA A 462 -12.66 6.03 -50.24
C ALA A 462 -12.36 6.57 -48.83
N SER A 463 -11.76 5.76 -47.96
CA SER A 463 -11.02 6.34 -46.84
C SER A 463 -9.72 6.95 -47.40
N PRO A 464 -9.33 8.17 -47.00
CA PRO A 464 -8.14 8.81 -47.55
C PRO A 464 -6.90 7.98 -47.20
N PRO A 465 -5.88 7.91 -48.07
CA PRO A 465 -4.58 7.41 -47.68
C PRO A 465 -4.09 8.28 -46.50
N LEU A 466 -3.55 7.64 -45.47
CA LEU A 466 -2.79 8.32 -44.42
C LEU A 466 -1.50 8.89 -45.05
N GLU A 467 -1.62 10.01 -45.76
CA GLU A 467 -0.48 10.85 -46.07
C GLU A 467 0.03 11.46 -44.76
N GLU A 468 1.24 11.05 -44.42
CA GLU A 468 2.20 11.67 -43.49
C GLU A 468 1.60 12.43 -42.30
N MET A 469 1.48 11.76 -41.14
CA MET A 469 1.48 12.48 -39.88
C MET A 469 2.81 13.24 -39.76
N PRO A 470 2.83 14.58 -39.71
CA PRO A 470 4.07 15.30 -39.55
C PRO A 470 4.65 14.99 -38.16
N LEU A 471 5.93 14.60 -38.15
CA LEU A 471 6.75 14.56 -36.96
C LEU A 471 6.74 15.96 -36.31
N LEU A 472 5.94 16.14 -35.25
CA LEU A 472 5.94 17.34 -34.42
C LEU A 472 7.25 17.42 -33.63
N CYS A 473 8.30 17.94 -34.25
CA CYS A 473 9.42 18.58 -33.56
C CYS A 473 9.05 20.05 -33.35
N GLY A 474 8.40 20.35 -32.22
CA GLY A 474 8.16 21.73 -31.79
C GLY A 474 9.42 22.35 -31.20
N ASN A 475 10.06 23.25 -31.95
CA ASN A 475 10.94 24.27 -31.39
C ASN A 475 10.07 25.36 -30.75
N GLY A 476 10.23 25.58 -29.44
CA GLY A 476 9.57 26.65 -28.71
C GLY A 476 10.48 27.19 -27.62
N ALA A 477 11.23 28.24 -27.95
CA ALA A 477 11.82 29.15 -26.98
C ALA A 477 10.72 30.12 -26.49
N GLY A 478 10.57 30.30 -25.17
CA GLY A 478 9.63 31.28 -24.62
C GLY A 478 9.42 31.17 -23.11
N ASN A 479 10.15 32.02 -22.39
CA ASN A 479 10.03 32.49 -21.01
C ASN A 479 8.76 32.14 -20.18
N GLY A 480 9.02 31.63 -18.96
CA GLY A 480 8.60 32.22 -17.69
C GLY A 480 7.13 32.24 -17.30
N ALA A 481 6.76 31.42 -16.30
CA ALA A 481 5.98 31.82 -15.11
C ALA A 481 5.81 30.62 -14.16
N ASP A 482 5.78 30.92 -12.86
CA ASP A 482 5.40 30.07 -11.74
C ASP A 482 4.05 29.36 -11.92
N GLU A 483 3.95 28.15 -11.36
CA GLU A 483 2.78 27.42 -10.83
C GLU A 483 3.12 25.91 -10.92
N GLY A 484 3.16 25.12 -9.85
CA GLY A 484 2.12 24.87 -8.85
C GLY A 484 1.89 23.35 -8.86
N ASP A 485 2.25 22.68 -7.77
CA ASP A 485 2.15 21.23 -7.58
C ASP A 485 0.78 20.66 -7.97
N PHE A 486 0.75 19.77 -8.97
CA PHE A 486 -0.44 19.01 -9.35
C PHE A 486 -0.17 17.50 -9.24
N CYS A 487 -0.44 16.94 -8.06
CA CYS A 487 -0.66 15.51 -7.91
C CYS A 487 -2.06 15.16 -8.42
N GLY A 488 -2.16 14.67 -9.65
CA GLY A 488 -3.40 14.15 -10.21
C GLY A 488 -3.89 12.92 -9.45
N GLY A 489 -4.90 13.11 -8.60
CA GLY A 489 -5.72 12.06 -8.03
C GLY A 489 -6.75 11.58 -9.06
N ALA A 490 -6.69 10.31 -9.44
CA ALA A 490 -7.74 9.69 -10.25
C ALA A 490 -9.00 9.48 -9.38
N HIS A 491 -10.06 10.23 -9.67
CA HIS A 491 -11.41 9.96 -9.15
C HIS A 491 -12.01 8.76 -9.89
N TYR A 492 -12.20 7.64 -9.17
CA TYR A 492 -13.08 6.55 -9.61
C TYR A 492 -14.45 6.72 -8.94
N GLY A 493 -15.48 6.94 -9.76
CA GLY A 493 -16.88 6.93 -9.33
C GLY A 493 -17.34 5.51 -9.03
N GLY A 494 -17.84 5.28 -7.81
CA GLY A 494 -18.39 4.00 -7.38
C GLY A 494 -19.88 3.89 -7.72
N ILE A 495 -20.25 2.82 -8.44
CA ILE A 495 -21.62 2.33 -8.55
C ILE A 495 -21.86 1.36 -7.39
N VAL A 496 -22.94 1.60 -6.63
CA VAL A 496 -23.35 0.75 -5.51
C VAL A 496 -24.26 -0.37 -6.02
N ALA A 497 -23.89 -1.62 -5.77
CA ALA A 497 -24.78 -2.77 -5.86
C ALA A 497 -24.76 -3.50 -4.52
N ALA A 498 -25.94 -3.83 -4.00
CA ALA A 498 -26.17 -4.50 -2.73
C ALA A 498 -26.39 -6.03 -2.91
N HIS A 499 -26.27 -6.75 -1.79
CA HIS A 499 -26.25 -8.22 -1.57
C HIS A 499 -24.85 -8.85 -1.66
N GLY A 500 -24.37 -9.72 -0.77
CA GLY A 500 -24.86 -10.32 0.47
C GLY A 500 -23.85 -11.41 0.90
N ASP A 501 -23.58 -11.50 2.20
CA ASP A 501 -22.82 -12.52 2.96
C ASP A 501 -21.29 -12.68 2.81
N GLY A 502 -20.61 -12.54 3.97
CA GLY A 502 -19.45 -13.37 4.32
C GLY A 502 -18.05 -12.75 4.28
N ALA A 503 -17.62 -12.13 5.38
CA ALA A 503 -16.23 -11.93 5.81
C ALA A 503 -15.27 -11.09 4.92
N THR A 504 -15.43 -9.77 4.96
CA THR A 504 -14.41 -8.79 4.55
C THR A 504 -14.40 -7.60 5.50
N TRP A 505 -13.51 -7.61 6.51
CA TRP A 505 -13.26 -6.43 7.34
C TRP A 505 -11.78 -6.33 7.71
N LEU A 506 -11.01 -5.71 6.83
CA LEU A 506 -9.82 -4.94 7.18
C LEU A 506 -10.08 -3.51 6.73
N ALA A 507 -10.13 -2.61 7.70
CA ALA A 507 -10.24 -1.14 7.62
C ALA A 507 -10.26 -0.55 6.20
N ALA A 508 -11.45 -0.52 5.57
CA ALA A 508 -11.73 0.51 4.58
C ALA A 508 -11.69 1.86 5.32
N GLY A 509 -10.88 2.79 4.80
CA GLY A 509 -10.78 4.15 5.32
C GLY A 509 -12.16 4.77 5.49
N TYR A 510 -12.47 5.16 6.72
CA TYR A 510 -13.67 5.91 7.04
C TYR A 510 -13.55 7.29 6.37
N HIS A 511 -14.30 7.53 5.30
CA HIS A 511 -14.45 8.85 4.69
C HIS A 511 -15.17 9.79 5.68
N PRO A 512 -14.68 11.02 5.91
CA PRO A 512 -15.25 11.93 6.88
C PRO A 512 -16.55 12.54 6.33
N TRP A 513 -17.66 12.34 7.03
CA TRP A 513 -18.76 13.30 6.98
C TRP A 513 -18.31 14.54 7.75
N GLY A 514 -17.96 15.59 7.02
CA GLY A 514 -17.83 16.93 7.57
C GLY A 514 -19.22 17.41 7.96
N VAL A 515 -19.42 17.63 9.26
CA VAL A 515 -20.50 18.48 9.76
C VAL A 515 -19.86 19.85 9.94
N ASP A 516 -20.23 20.79 9.08
CA ASP A 516 -19.92 22.20 9.25
C ASP A 516 -20.53 22.68 10.57
N HIS A 517 -19.67 22.95 11.55
CA HIS A 517 -20.02 23.82 12.67
C HIS A 517 -19.42 25.19 12.38
N GLN A 518 -20.26 26.08 11.86
CA GLN A 518 -20.02 27.52 11.97
C GLN A 518 -20.17 27.94 13.43
N ALA A 519 -19.16 28.64 13.93
CA ALA A 519 -19.27 29.63 15.00
C ALA A 519 -19.10 31.01 14.35
#